data_AF-A0A9E2H6W1-F1
#
_entry.id   AF-A0A9E2H6W1-F1
#
_cell.length_a   1.000
_cell.length_b   1.000
_cell.length_c   1.000
_cell.angle_alpha   90.00
_cell.angle_beta   90.00
_cell.angle_gamma   90.00
#
_symmetry.space_group_name_H-M   'P 1'
#
loop_
_entity.id
_entity.type
_entity.pdbx_description
1 polymer ?
#
loop_
_entity_poly.entity_id
_entity_poly.type
_entity_poly.pdbx_seq_one_letter_code
_entity_poly.pdbx_strand_id
1 'polypeptide(L)'
;MKPPYLILIIPFLIITSLSFAQHKNAKGRFISNESNISLQVSTFPASDNIHDRIDIWYRFSNNFFILTKDIDKGFIARAEISIEIFDTMKIFIDRKIFKKEIVNPTAAFEGNSYSSDIIPFYLTRGKYIIVFTATDLQSSRRFKTEKLSTEIIPIAIGTDLKTTLSDLVFLTSYDSTKLTEQSFKPVNLGGNVFFGQPFIAYLELFSKSNNLDSFTLSFKLNKLVDGKIVSTVMESDKEYQILNFLTLEPKENLYFLKPDPYREKSGIILHLPDLKLRPGDYELSVTIEDRLKIEKRFQVIWEDMPKSLLNLDYAIDMLNYIATQNELKDMFSGRISKRKEAFEKFWEEKDPTPETAYNELMAEYYYRVDFATEKFLTIDNQPGAKTDRGKIYILYGKPENTERVLNPGSPAAEIWIYAKMKKKFVFEDQKRKGDFKLITIEDL
;
A
#
# COMPACT_ATOMS: atom_id res chain seq x y z
N MET A 1 39.22 46.94 -57.31
CA MET A 1 37.77 47.17 -57.15
C MET A 1 37.06 45.82 -57.26
N LYS A 2 36.16 45.54 -56.30
CA LYS A 2 35.51 44.26 -55.94
C LYS A 2 36.40 43.29 -55.12
N PRO A 3 35.96 42.87 -53.91
CA PRO A 3 36.78 42.10 -52.97
C PRO A 3 36.75 40.59 -53.25
N PRO A 4 37.67 39.80 -52.68
CA PRO A 4 37.70 38.35 -52.82
C PRO A 4 36.68 37.67 -51.89
N TYR A 5 36.15 36.54 -52.34
CA TYR A 5 35.25 35.68 -51.60
C TYR A 5 35.89 35.20 -50.29
N LEU A 6 35.29 35.56 -49.16
CA LEU A 6 35.60 35.02 -47.85
C LEU A 6 34.96 33.62 -47.76
N ILE A 7 35.77 32.57 -47.89
CA ILE A 7 35.34 31.19 -47.59
C ILE A 7 35.22 31.09 -46.06
N LEU A 8 33.98 31.16 -45.56
CA LEU A 8 33.67 30.90 -44.15
C LEU A 8 33.65 29.38 -43.96
N ILE A 9 34.73 28.82 -43.42
CA ILE A 9 34.74 27.44 -42.92
C ILE A 9 33.95 27.44 -41.61
N ILE A 10 32.67 27.07 -41.68
CA ILE A 10 31.84 26.78 -40.51
C ILE A 10 32.24 25.38 -40.02
N PRO A 11 32.70 25.20 -38.76
CA PRO A 11 32.86 23.87 -38.22
C PRO A 11 31.45 23.29 -38.02
N PHE A 12 31.13 22.24 -38.78
CA PHE A 12 29.92 21.46 -38.61
C PHE A 12 30.04 20.68 -37.29
N LEU A 13 29.58 21.30 -36.21
CA LEU A 13 29.48 20.66 -34.91
C LEU A 13 28.29 19.68 -35.02
N ILE A 14 28.59 18.43 -35.38
CA ILE A 14 27.64 17.32 -35.31
C ILE A 14 27.35 17.12 -33.83
N ILE A 15 26.35 17.83 -33.32
CA ILE A 15 25.68 17.47 -32.08
C ILE A 15 24.87 16.23 -32.44
N THR A 16 25.46 15.06 -32.21
CA THR A 16 24.70 13.83 -32.05
C THR A 16 23.81 14.03 -30.82
N SER A 17 22.59 14.50 -31.04
CA SER A 17 21.54 14.37 -30.04
C SER A 17 21.21 12.88 -29.94
N LEU A 18 22.00 12.16 -29.15
CA LEU A 18 21.56 10.97 -28.46
C LEU A 18 20.45 11.42 -27.51
N SER A 19 19.25 11.58 -28.07
CA SER A 19 18.02 11.67 -27.32
C SER A 19 17.83 10.32 -26.66
N PHE A 20 18.48 10.13 -25.50
CA PHE A 20 18.01 9.19 -24.51
C PHE A 20 16.58 9.60 -24.19
N ALA A 21 15.62 8.90 -24.79
CA ALA A 21 14.23 8.94 -24.39
C ALA A 21 14.16 8.39 -22.96
N GLN A 22 14.43 9.24 -21.97
CA GLN A 22 14.05 8.99 -20.60
C GLN A 22 12.53 8.96 -20.58
N HIS A 23 11.97 7.75 -20.53
CA HIS A 23 10.58 7.48 -20.24
C HIS A 23 10.26 8.12 -18.88
N LYS A 24 9.80 9.37 -18.89
CA LYS A 24 9.24 10.02 -17.69
C LYS A 24 7.86 9.41 -17.49
N ASN A 25 7.84 8.24 -16.85
CA ASN A 25 6.61 7.69 -16.28
C ASN A 25 5.96 8.79 -15.45
N ALA A 26 4.72 9.15 -15.82
CA ALA A 26 3.93 10.14 -15.12
C ALA A 26 3.85 9.74 -13.64
N LYS A 27 4.59 10.45 -12.80
CA LYS A 27 4.63 10.24 -11.37
C LYS A 27 3.26 10.60 -10.80
N GLY A 28 2.42 9.59 -10.55
CA GLY A 28 1.33 9.69 -9.58
C GLY A 28 1.91 9.83 -8.18
N ARG A 29 2.46 11.00 -7.84
CA ARG A 29 2.92 11.34 -6.50
C ARG A 29 1.81 12.11 -5.79
N PHE A 30 0.93 11.41 -5.09
CA PHE A 30 0.21 11.94 -3.92
C PHE A 30 -0.09 10.77 -2.97
N ILE A 31 0.79 10.56 -2.00
CA ILE A 31 0.40 10.00 -0.71
C ILE A 31 0.68 11.11 0.28
N SER A 32 -0.34 11.92 0.55
CA SER A 32 -0.35 12.62 1.84
C SER A 32 -0.81 11.59 2.86
N ASN A 33 -0.07 11.49 3.97
CA ASN A 33 -0.39 10.66 5.15
C ASN A 33 -1.77 10.98 5.80
N GLU A 34 -2.58 11.82 5.17
CA GLU A 34 -3.89 12.27 5.65
C GLU A 34 -5.02 12.09 4.61
N SER A 35 -4.72 11.61 3.40
CA SER A 35 -5.77 11.43 2.40
C SER A 35 -6.54 10.14 2.68
N ASN A 36 -7.74 10.29 3.25
CA ASN A 36 -8.74 9.22 3.33
C ASN A 36 -9.06 8.60 1.95
N ILE A 37 -8.52 9.09 0.83
CA ILE A 37 -8.80 8.60 -0.52
C ILE A 37 -7.49 8.55 -1.32
N SER A 38 -7.21 7.41 -1.96
CA SER A 38 -6.11 7.21 -2.91
C SER A 38 -6.64 6.93 -4.31
N LEU A 39 -5.94 7.42 -5.32
CA LEU A 39 -6.22 7.18 -6.74
C LEU A 39 -4.97 6.71 -7.46
N GLN A 40 -5.17 5.78 -8.37
CA GLN A 40 -4.17 5.37 -9.35
C GLN A 40 -4.86 5.31 -10.71
N VAL A 41 -4.12 5.71 -11.75
CA VAL A 41 -4.56 5.61 -13.14
C VAL A 41 -3.63 4.62 -13.82
N SER A 42 -4.18 3.72 -14.62
CA SER A 42 -3.36 2.76 -15.37
C SER A 42 -3.94 2.54 -16.75
N THR A 43 -3.06 2.45 -17.72
CA THR A 43 -3.39 2.36 -19.14
C THR A 43 -3.23 0.92 -19.60
N PHE A 44 -4.28 0.42 -20.24
CA PHE A 44 -4.36 -0.91 -20.81
C PHE A 44 -4.75 -0.79 -22.28
N PRO A 45 -4.26 -1.70 -23.14
CA PRO A 45 -4.67 -1.72 -24.53
C PRO A 45 -6.18 -2.02 -24.64
N ALA A 46 -6.88 -1.28 -25.49
CA ALA A 46 -8.26 -1.61 -25.84
C ALA A 46 -8.29 -2.54 -27.07
N SER A 47 -9.43 -3.19 -27.28
CA SER A 47 -9.67 -4.04 -28.46
C SER A 47 -9.84 -3.23 -29.75
N ASP A 48 -10.11 -1.93 -29.66
CA ASP A 48 -10.24 -1.07 -30.82
C ASP A 48 -8.91 -0.32 -31.11
N ASN A 49 -8.69 0.04 -32.38
CA ASN A 49 -7.45 0.70 -32.81
C ASN A 49 -7.41 2.21 -32.50
N ILE A 50 -8.41 2.76 -31.82
CA ILE A 50 -8.68 4.19 -31.72
C ILE A 50 -8.51 4.69 -30.27
N HIS A 51 -8.91 3.88 -29.30
CA HIS A 51 -8.92 4.17 -27.89
C HIS A 51 -7.96 3.25 -27.14
N ASP A 52 -7.47 3.72 -26.01
CA ASP A 52 -6.83 2.88 -24.99
C ASP A 52 -7.79 2.81 -23.78
N ARG A 53 -7.77 1.68 -23.06
CA ARG A 53 -8.54 1.49 -21.82
C ARG A 53 -7.79 2.15 -20.67
N ILE A 54 -8.46 3.00 -19.92
CA ILE A 54 -7.89 3.67 -18.75
C ILE A 54 -8.67 3.25 -17.53
N ASP A 55 -8.01 2.53 -16.66
CA ASP A 55 -8.58 2.10 -15.40
C ASP A 55 -8.24 3.11 -14.33
N ILE A 56 -9.28 3.70 -13.75
CA ILE A 56 -9.15 4.59 -12.59
C ILE A 56 -9.45 3.75 -11.36
N TRP A 57 -8.38 3.44 -10.64
CA TRP A 57 -8.38 2.68 -9.41
C TRP A 57 -8.56 3.66 -8.27
N TYR A 58 -9.58 3.47 -7.44
CA TYR A 58 -9.80 4.31 -6.28
C TYR A 58 -9.94 3.48 -5.01
N ARG A 59 -9.59 4.11 -3.89
CA ARG A 59 -9.64 3.54 -2.54
C ARG A 59 -10.00 4.67 -1.61
N PHE A 60 -10.89 4.43 -0.68
CA PHE A 60 -11.15 5.38 0.40
C PHE A 60 -11.28 4.67 1.75
N SER A 61 -10.92 5.38 2.82
CA SER A 61 -11.14 4.99 4.20
C SER A 61 -12.62 5.05 4.48
N ASN A 62 -13.16 3.96 5.02
CA ASN A 62 -14.57 3.88 5.36
C ASN A 62 -14.91 4.85 6.51
N ASN A 63 -13.91 5.27 7.32
CA ASN A 63 -14.03 6.29 8.37
C ASN A 63 -14.41 7.69 7.83
N PHE A 64 -14.29 7.91 6.52
CA PHE A 64 -14.74 9.16 5.90
C PHE A 64 -16.27 9.31 5.94
N PHE A 65 -17.01 8.20 5.89
CA PHE A 65 -18.46 8.17 5.71
C PHE A 65 -19.21 8.03 7.04
N ILE A 66 -20.41 8.59 7.11
CA ILE A 66 -21.27 8.46 8.29
C ILE A 66 -22.07 7.16 8.18
N LEU A 67 -21.89 6.28 9.17
CA LEU A 67 -22.67 5.06 9.31
C LEU A 67 -24.09 5.37 9.80
N THR A 68 -25.05 4.71 9.18
CA THR A 68 -26.46 4.70 9.53
C THR A 68 -26.91 3.29 9.81
N LYS A 69 -27.84 3.10 10.75
CA LYS A 69 -28.36 1.78 11.07
C LYS A 69 -29.36 1.35 9.99
N ASP A 70 -29.13 0.17 9.42
CA ASP A 70 -30.01 -0.54 8.50
C ASP A 70 -30.63 -1.74 9.22
N ILE A 71 -31.87 -2.08 8.87
CA ILE A 71 -32.66 -3.10 9.58
C ILE A 71 -32.09 -4.50 9.33
N ASP A 72 -31.61 -4.77 8.11
CA ASP A 72 -31.19 -6.11 7.70
C ASP A 72 -29.67 -6.25 7.64
N LYS A 73 -28.95 -5.15 7.42
CA LYS A 73 -27.50 -5.16 7.11
C LYS A 73 -26.61 -4.64 8.23
N GLY A 74 -27.17 -4.29 9.40
CA GLY A 74 -26.40 -3.70 10.50
C GLY A 74 -26.15 -2.21 10.28
N PHE A 75 -24.90 -1.79 10.10
CA PHE A 75 -24.58 -0.40 9.81
C PHE A 75 -24.13 -0.24 8.35
N ILE A 76 -24.64 0.78 7.68
CA ILE A 76 -24.29 1.07 6.30
C ILE A 76 -23.90 2.53 6.12
N ALA A 77 -23.02 2.77 5.16
CA ALA A 77 -22.77 4.09 4.59
C ALA A 77 -23.07 4.06 3.09
N ARG A 78 -23.52 5.19 2.54
CA ARG A 78 -23.76 5.32 1.10
C ARG A 78 -22.96 6.49 0.56
N ALA A 79 -22.18 6.21 -0.47
CA ALA A 79 -21.36 7.17 -1.18
C ALA A 79 -21.91 7.39 -2.59
N GLU A 80 -21.82 8.61 -3.10
CA GLU A 80 -21.86 8.88 -4.53
C GLU A 80 -20.45 9.23 -5.01
N ILE A 81 -19.98 8.48 -6.00
CA ILE A 81 -18.68 8.64 -6.61
C ILE A 81 -18.88 9.25 -7.99
N SER A 82 -18.14 10.32 -8.28
CA SER A 82 -18.09 10.97 -9.59
C SER A 82 -16.65 11.04 -10.07
N ILE A 83 -16.42 10.61 -11.30
CA ILE A 83 -15.13 10.71 -11.98
C ILE A 83 -15.36 11.48 -13.26
N GLU A 84 -14.72 12.64 -13.37
CA GLU A 84 -14.82 13.56 -14.50
C GLU A 84 -13.48 13.64 -15.23
N ILE A 85 -13.53 13.57 -16.55
CA ILE A 85 -12.36 13.62 -17.43
C ILE A 85 -12.44 14.88 -18.28
N PHE A 86 -11.34 15.61 -18.30
CA PHE A 86 -11.15 16.81 -19.11
C PHE A 86 -9.89 16.67 -19.96
N ASP A 87 -9.79 17.41 -21.05
CA ASP A 87 -8.51 17.61 -21.74
C ASP A 87 -7.62 18.63 -21.00
N THR A 88 -6.45 18.93 -21.56
CA THR A 88 -5.52 19.94 -21.01
C THR A 88 -6.06 21.38 -21.08
N MET A 89 -7.01 21.65 -21.98
CA MET A 89 -7.73 22.92 -22.07
C MET A 89 -8.91 23.00 -21.08
N LYS A 90 -9.09 21.97 -20.25
CA LYS A 90 -10.20 21.83 -19.29
C LYS A 90 -11.57 21.69 -19.96
N ILE A 91 -11.60 21.27 -21.22
CA ILE A 91 -12.83 20.92 -21.92
C ILE A 91 -13.27 19.54 -21.45
N PHE A 92 -14.55 19.40 -21.15
CA PHE A 92 -15.15 18.15 -20.69
C PHE A 92 -15.07 17.06 -21.78
N ILE A 93 -14.64 15.86 -21.38
CA ILE A 93 -14.51 14.69 -22.28
C ILE A 93 -15.53 13.62 -21.91
N ASP A 94 -15.53 13.15 -20.65
CA ASP A 94 -16.43 12.09 -20.20
C ASP A 94 -16.64 12.15 -18.67
N ARG A 95 -17.69 11.50 -18.17
CA ARG A 95 -17.90 11.29 -16.74
C ARG A 95 -18.60 9.97 -16.43
N LYS A 96 -18.30 9.43 -15.26
CA LYS A 96 -19.07 8.35 -14.63
C LYS A 96 -19.48 8.73 -13.22
N ILE A 97 -20.75 8.51 -12.90
CA ILE A 97 -21.33 8.77 -11.59
C ILE A 97 -22.08 7.52 -11.14
N PHE A 98 -21.84 7.06 -9.92
CA PHE A 98 -22.49 5.87 -9.38
C PHE A 98 -22.55 5.92 -7.85
N LYS A 99 -23.46 5.12 -7.28
CA LYS A 99 -23.61 4.99 -5.83
C LYS A 99 -22.92 3.72 -5.35
N LYS A 100 -22.23 3.82 -4.21
CA LYS A 100 -21.57 2.69 -3.53
C LYS A 100 -22.13 2.55 -2.12
N GLU A 101 -22.56 1.35 -1.78
CA GLU A 101 -22.99 1.01 -0.42
C GLU A 101 -21.83 0.29 0.29
N ILE A 102 -21.53 0.73 1.50
CA ILE A 102 -20.49 0.18 2.37
C ILE A 102 -21.23 -0.45 3.54
N VAL A 103 -21.09 -1.77 3.70
CA VAL A 103 -21.81 -2.53 4.73
C VAL A 103 -20.83 -2.95 5.82
N ASN A 104 -21.19 -2.70 7.08
CA ASN A 104 -20.44 -3.12 8.25
C ASN A 104 -21.39 -3.67 9.34
N PRO A 105 -21.22 -4.91 9.82
CA PRO A 105 -22.06 -5.45 10.88
C PRO A 105 -21.88 -4.72 12.23
N THR A 106 -20.74 -4.06 12.46
CA THR A 106 -20.46 -3.31 13.70
C THR A 106 -20.57 -1.79 13.50
N ALA A 107 -21.00 -1.09 14.56
CA ALA A 107 -21.12 0.38 14.56
C ALA A 107 -19.75 1.09 14.52
N ALA A 108 -18.67 0.36 14.81
CA ALA A 108 -17.31 0.86 14.79
C ALA A 108 -16.58 0.26 13.59
N PHE A 109 -15.94 1.11 12.81
CA PHE A 109 -14.86 0.64 11.95
C PHE A 109 -13.68 0.26 12.86
N GLU A 110 -13.47 -1.04 13.05
CA GLU A 110 -12.27 -1.51 13.73
C GLU A 110 -11.08 -1.37 12.77
N GLY A 111 -10.14 -0.47 13.11
CA GLY A 111 -8.94 -0.22 12.34
C GLY A 111 -9.15 0.59 11.04
N ASN A 112 -8.14 0.53 10.18
CA ASN A 112 -8.15 1.17 8.87
C ASN A 112 -8.90 0.30 7.84
N SER A 113 -10.22 0.38 7.84
CA SER A 113 -11.07 -0.29 6.84
C SER A 113 -11.20 0.56 5.58
N TYR A 114 -11.06 -0.05 4.41
CA TYR A 114 -11.11 0.65 3.13
C TYR A 114 -12.07 -0.01 2.14
N SER A 115 -12.67 0.81 1.29
CA SER A 115 -13.37 0.34 0.09
C SER A 115 -12.62 0.79 -1.15
N SER A 116 -12.52 -0.09 -2.14
CA SER A 116 -11.86 0.18 -3.42
C SER A 116 -12.67 -0.34 -4.60
N ASP A 117 -12.40 0.18 -5.79
CA ASP A 117 -12.99 -0.27 -7.05
C ASP A 117 -12.17 0.21 -8.26
N ILE A 118 -12.58 -0.23 -9.44
CA ILE A 118 -11.93 0.04 -10.72
C ILE A 118 -12.96 0.56 -11.70
N ILE A 119 -12.75 1.78 -12.20
CA ILE A 119 -13.66 2.40 -13.16
C ILE A 119 -12.94 2.56 -14.50
N PRO A 120 -13.27 1.74 -15.51
CA PRO A 120 -12.65 1.83 -16.83
C PRO A 120 -13.22 2.99 -17.63
N PHE A 121 -12.39 3.67 -18.42
CA PHE A 121 -12.76 4.62 -19.46
C PHE A 121 -12.07 4.21 -20.77
N TYR A 122 -12.63 4.60 -21.91
CA TYR A 122 -12.03 4.35 -23.22
C TYR A 122 -11.81 5.69 -23.88
N LEU A 123 -10.55 6.15 -23.88
CA LEU A 123 -10.20 7.47 -24.42
C LEU A 123 -9.21 7.34 -25.55
N THR A 124 -9.22 8.32 -26.44
CA THR A 124 -8.16 8.46 -27.44
C THR A 124 -6.84 8.81 -26.76
N ARG A 125 -5.72 8.64 -27.48
CA ARG A 125 -4.40 8.98 -26.94
C ARG A 125 -4.26 10.49 -26.78
N GLY A 126 -3.79 10.93 -25.62
CA GLY A 126 -3.73 12.35 -25.30
C GLY A 126 -3.42 12.65 -23.83
N LYS A 127 -3.46 13.92 -23.48
CA LYS A 127 -3.28 14.39 -22.10
C LYS A 127 -4.63 14.72 -21.50
N TYR A 128 -4.90 14.19 -20.32
CA TYR A 128 -6.17 14.35 -19.64
C TYR A 128 -5.99 14.81 -18.19
N ILE A 129 -6.99 15.53 -17.71
CA ILE A 129 -7.15 15.92 -16.32
C ILE A 129 -8.30 15.10 -15.76
N ILE A 130 -8.02 14.33 -14.72
CA ILE A 130 -9.01 13.52 -14.02
C ILE A 130 -9.36 14.21 -12.70
N VAL A 131 -10.65 14.29 -12.42
CA VAL A 131 -11.20 14.85 -11.18
C VAL A 131 -12.10 13.81 -10.55
N PHE A 132 -11.73 13.35 -9.35
CA PHE A 132 -12.52 12.41 -8.57
C PHE A 132 -13.23 13.15 -7.44
N THR A 133 -14.49 12.81 -7.22
CA THR A 133 -15.29 13.31 -6.11
C THR A 133 -16.00 12.15 -5.43
N ALA A 134 -15.87 12.05 -4.11
CA ALA A 134 -16.66 11.18 -3.27
C ALA A 134 -17.55 12.02 -2.36
N THR A 135 -18.85 11.73 -2.37
CA THR A 135 -19.85 12.42 -1.55
C THR A 135 -20.49 11.43 -0.60
N ASP A 136 -20.41 11.69 0.70
CA ASP A 136 -21.19 10.96 1.70
C ASP A 136 -22.65 11.42 1.61
N LEU A 137 -23.56 10.48 1.31
CA LEU A 137 -24.97 10.81 1.06
C LEU A 137 -25.76 11.13 2.33
N GLN A 138 -25.21 10.86 3.52
CA GLN A 138 -25.88 11.14 4.79
C GLN A 138 -25.58 12.56 5.31
N SER A 139 -24.32 12.97 5.26
CA SER A 139 -23.83 14.26 5.75
C SER A 139 -23.65 15.30 4.65
N SER A 140 -23.71 14.89 3.38
CA SER A 140 -23.30 15.71 2.22
C SER A 140 -21.84 16.16 2.25
N ARG A 141 -21.01 15.59 3.15
CA ARG A 141 -19.56 15.81 3.18
C ARG A 141 -18.97 15.33 1.86
N ARG A 142 -18.10 16.14 1.27
CA ARG A 142 -17.46 15.86 -0.01
C ARG A 142 -15.96 15.84 0.12
N PHE A 143 -15.36 14.82 -0.47
CA PHE A 143 -13.95 14.80 -0.81
C PHE A 143 -13.84 15.01 -2.32
N LYS A 144 -12.96 15.91 -2.73
CA LYS A 144 -12.65 16.15 -4.13
C LYS A 144 -11.14 16.22 -4.28
N THR A 145 -10.58 15.47 -5.21
CA THR A 145 -9.15 15.54 -5.47
C THR A 145 -8.76 16.86 -6.10
N GLU A 146 -7.52 17.27 -5.89
CA GLU A 146 -6.87 18.21 -6.80
C GLU A 146 -6.83 17.61 -8.22
N LYS A 147 -6.66 18.47 -9.23
CA LYS A 147 -6.66 18.06 -10.63
C LYS A 147 -5.48 17.12 -10.89
N LEU A 148 -5.78 15.84 -11.14
CA LEU A 148 -4.77 14.86 -11.48
C LEU A 148 -4.52 14.91 -12.99
N SER A 149 -3.37 15.45 -13.40
CA SER A 149 -2.95 15.41 -14.79
C SER A 149 -2.32 14.04 -15.09
N THR A 150 -2.89 13.32 -16.05
CA THR A 150 -2.31 12.08 -16.58
C THR A 150 -2.01 12.26 -18.07
N GLU A 151 -0.86 11.75 -18.50
CA GLU A 151 -0.49 11.70 -19.91
C GLU A 151 -0.69 10.28 -20.41
N ILE A 152 -1.58 10.13 -21.39
CA ILE A 152 -1.85 8.86 -22.04
C ILE A 152 -0.97 8.83 -23.28
N ILE A 153 0.19 8.20 -23.10
CA ILE A 153 1.17 7.96 -24.15
C ILE A 153 0.79 6.64 -24.84
N PRO A 154 1.04 6.48 -26.16
CA PRO A 154 1.02 5.15 -26.76
C PRO A 154 1.81 4.16 -25.91
N ILE A 155 1.08 3.15 -25.44
CA ILE A 155 1.54 1.95 -24.73
C ILE A 155 2.82 1.43 -25.40
N ALA A 156 3.81 0.96 -24.62
CA ALA A 156 5.09 0.47 -25.15
C ALA A 156 4.87 -0.47 -26.34
N ILE A 157 5.21 0.01 -27.54
CA ILE A 157 5.00 -0.71 -28.79
C ILE A 157 6.27 -1.52 -29.07
N GLY A 158 6.12 -2.84 -29.26
CA GLY A 158 7.20 -3.71 -29.70
C GLY A 158 7.83 -3.20 -31.00
N THR A 159 9.08 -3.57 -31.25
CA THR A 159 9.82 -3.18 -32.45
C THR A 159 9.14 -3.58 -33.77
N ASP A 160 8.13 -4.44 -33.71
CA ASP A 160 7.31 -4.93 -34.81
C ASP A 160 5.97 -4.19 -35.02
N LEU A 161 5.63 -3.20 -34.18
CA LEU A 161 4.36 -2.46 -34.17
C LEU A 161 3.09 -3.31 -33.88
N LYS A 162 3.24 -4.56 -33.42
CA LYS A 162 2.13 -5.52 -33.29
C LYS A 162 1.83 -5.96 -31.87
N THR A 163 2.77 -5.82 -30.94
CA THR A 163 2.60 -6.25 -29.55
C THR A 163 2.75 -5.06 -28.58
N THR A 164 1.85 -4.95 -27.61
CA THR A 164 1.84 -3.87 -26.61
C THR A 164 1.68 -4.39 -25.19
N LEU A 165 2.30 -3.70 -24.23
CA LEU A 165 2.27 -4.03 -22.80
C LEU A 165 1.56 -2.96 -21.99
N SER A 166 0.50 -3.31 -21.26
CA SER A 166 -0.15 -2.38 -20.34
C SER A 166 0.79 -1.86 -19.25
N ASP A 167 0.32 -0.86 -18.52
CA ASP A 167 0.90 -0.52 -17.23
C ASP A 167 0.89 -1.73 -16.28
N LEU A 168 1.90 -1.77 -15.40
CA LEU A 168 1.98 -2.74 -14.31
C LEU A 168 1.21 -2.20 -13.10
N VAL A 169 0.30 -3.00 -12.56
CA VAL A 169 -0.52 -2.66 -11.38
C VAL A 169 -0.34 -3.70 -10.27
N PHE A 170 -0.60 -3.30 -9.02
CA PHE A 170 -0.53 -4.21 -7.87
C PHE A 170 -1.93 -4.49 -7.32
N LEU A 171 -2.21 -5.77 -7.10
CA LEU A 171 -3.45 -6.31 -6.57
C LEU A 171 -3.21 -6.98 -5.22
N THR A 172 -4.20 -6.93 -4.32
CA THR A 172 -4.20 -7.72 -3.07
C THR A 172 -4.80 -9.10 -3.28
N SER A 173 -5.75 -9.23 -4.20
CA SER A 173 -6.39 -10.50 -4.55
C SER A 173 -7.14 -10.38 -5.87
N TYR A 174 -7.54 -11.53 -6.42
CA TYR A 174 -8.44 -11.65 -7.55
C TYR A 174 -9.32 -12.90 -7.42
N ASP A 175 -10.49 -12.91 -8.05
CA ASP A 175 -11.31 -14.12 -8.18
C ASP A 175 -10.80 -14.96 -9.36
N SER A 176 -10.13 -16.07 -9.06
CA SER A 176 -9.60 -16.98 -10.07
C SER A 176 -10.66 -17.66 -10.93
N THR A 177 -11.93 -17.65 -10.51
CA THR A 177 -13.06 -18.25 -11.24
C THR A 177 -13.72 -17.29 -12.22
N LYS A 178 -13.55 -15.97 -12.00
CA LYS A 178 -14.18 -14.90 -12.80
C LYS A 178 -13.16 -13.83 -13.13
N LEU A 179 -12.26 -14.12 -14.04
CA LEU A 179 -11.10 -13.28 -14.37
C LEU A 179 -11.46 -12.07 -15.26
N THR A 180 -12.33 -11.20 -14.75
CA THR A 180 -12.72 -9.92 -15.36
C THR A 180 -12.16 -8.77 -14.55
N GLU A 181 -12.14 -7.55 -15.09
CA GLU A 181 -11.60 -6.37 -14.37
C GLU A 181 -12.30 -6.18 -13.00
N GLN A 182 -13.59 -6.48 -12.90
CA GLN A 182 -14.38 -6.39 -11.66
C GLN A 182 -13.99 -7.41 -10.57
N SER A 183 -13.17 -8.41 -10.92
CA SER A 183 -12.68 -9.41 -9.96
C SER A 183 -11.41 -9.00 -9.25
N PHE A 184 -10.74 -7.95 -9.73
CA PHE A 184 -9.47 -7.52 -9.18
C PHE A 184 -9.70 -6.62 -7.98
N LYS A 185 -9.00 -6.92 -6.88
CA LYS A 185 -8.91 -6.04 -5.73
C LYS A 185 -7.58 -5.33 -5.76
N PRO A 186 -7.53 -4.02 -6.06
CA PRO A 186 -6.27 -3.32 -6.09
C PRO A 186 -5.72 -3.08 -4.69
N VAL A 187 -4.40 -2.97 -4.61
CA VAL A 187 -3.74 -2.36 -3.45
C VAL A 187 -4.13 -0.88 -3.36
N ASN A 188 -4.03 -0.19 -4.50
CA ASN A 188 -4.31 1.22 -4.69
C ASN A 188 -3.78 2.13 -3.56
N LEU A 189 -2.46 2.07 -3.37
CA LEU A 189 -1.68 2.93 -2.49
C LEU A 189 -0.80 3.85 -3.35
N GLY A 190 -1.40 4.56 -4.31
CA GLY A 190 -0.64 5.37 -5.29
C GLY A 190 0.38 4.57 -6.12
N GLY A 191 0.13 3.27 -6.35
CA GLY A 191 1.05 2.36 -7.02
C GLY A 191 2.09 1.69 -6.10
N ASN A 192 2.00 1.89 -4.79
CA ASN A 192 2.83 1.26 -3.76
C ASN A 192 2.17 0.00 -3.17
N VAL A 193 2.90 -0.71 -2.30
CA VAL A 193 2.44 -1.94 -1.65
C VAL A 193 2.58 -1.87 -0.13
N PHE A 194 1.78 -2.67 0.58
CA PHE A 194 1.85 -2.76 2.03
C PHE A 194 3.04 -3.60 2.47
N PHE A 195 3.66 -3.19 3.57
CA PHE A 195 4.63 -4.00 4.28
C PHE A 195 3.93 -5.16 5.00
N GLY A 196 4.49 -6.38 4.90
CA GLY A 196 3.97 -7.57 5.56
C GLY A 196 2.63 -8.08 5.01
N GLN A 197 2.30 -7.73 3.76
CA GLN A 197 1.13 -8.25 3.08
C GLN A 197 1.50 -8.75 1.68
N PRO A 198 0.99 -9.92 1.26
CA PRO A 198 1.21 -10.40 -0.09
C PRO A 198 0.55 -9.48 -1.10
N PHE A 199 1.17 -9.36 -2.27
CA PHE A 199 0.63 -8.62 -3.39
C PHE A 199 0.97 -9.31 -4.70
N ILE A 200 0.22 -8.94 -5.72
CA ILE A 200 0.29 -9.54 -7.04
C ILE A 200 0.59 -8.43 -8.04
N ALA A 201 1.60 -8.62 -8.87
CA ALA A 201 1.82 -7.77 -10.03
C ALA A 201 0.96 -8.27 -11.20
N TYR A 202 0.22 -7.35 -11.81
CA TYR A 202 -0.64 -7.64 -12.96
C TYR A 202 -0.32 -6.70 -14.12
N LEU A 203 -0.30 -7.26 -15.33
CA LEU A 203 -0.18 -6.54 -16.58
C LEU A 203 -0.89 -7.31 -17.70
N GLU A 204 -1.30 -6.62 -18.76
CA GLU A 204 -1.88 -7.20 -19.97
C GLU A 204 -0.88 -7.11 -21.12
N LEU A 205 -0.69 -8.24 -21.80
CA LEU A 205 0.02 -8.34 -23.07
C LEU A 205 -1.02 -8.42 -24.19
N PHE A 206 -0.93 -7.51 -25.15
CA PHE A 206 -1.82 -7.46 -26.30
C PHE A 206 -1.03 -7.71 -27.59
N SER A 207 -1.59 -8.48 -28.52
CA SER A 207 -0.98 -8.71 -29.83
C SER A 207 -2.00 -8.73 -30.95
N LYS A 208 -1.77 -7.86 -31.95
CA LYS A 208 -2.61 -7.75 -33.15
C LYS A 208 -2.48 -8.91 -34.12
N SER A 209 -1.57 -9.84 -33.86
CA SER A 209 -1.43 -11.05 -34.68
C SER A 209 -1.89 -12.24 -33.86
N ASN A 210 -2.77 -13.06 -34.44
CA ASN A 210 -3.23 -14.33 -33.86
C ASN A 210 -2.10 -15.36 -33.60
N ASN A 211 -0.83 -15.00 -33.80
CA ASN A 211 0.34 -15.88 -33.76
C ASN A 211 1.25 -15.63 -32.54
N LEU A 212 0.72 -15.24 -31.37
CA LEU A 212 1.48 -15.41 -30.14
C LEU A 212 1.34 -16.87 -29.63
N ASP A 213 1.77 -17.83 -30.45
CA ASP A 213 1.69 -19.26 -30.07
C ASP A 213 2.56 -19.54 -28.82
N SER A 214 3.65 -18.79 -28.66
CA SER A 214 4.40 -18.74 -27.40
C SER A 214 5.23 -17.48 -27.23
N PHE A 215 5.47 -17.06 -25.99
CA PHE A 215 6.43 -16.00 -25.63
C PHE A 215 7.26 -16.40 -24.41
N THR A 216 8.44 -15.78 -24.25
CA THR A 216 9.26 -15.90 -23.04
C THR A 216 9.10 -14.69 -22.13
N LEU A 217 9.08 -14.91 -20.81
CA LEU A 217 8.99 -13.86 -19.80
C LEU A 217 10.07 -14.04 -18.74
N SER A 218 10.70 -12.94 -18.33
CA SER A 218 11.57 -12.86 -17.16
C SER A 218 11.23 -11.62 -16.32
N PHE A 219 11.56 -11.64 -15.02
CA PHE A 219 11.37 -10.49 -14.15
C PHE A 219 12.52 -10.32 -13.17
N LYS A 220 12.75 -9.08 -12.73
CA LYS A 220 13.70 -8.74 -11.66
C LYS A 220 13.08 -7.72 -10.72
N LEU A 221 13.17 -7.98 -9.42
CA LEU A 221 12.82 -7.09 -8.33
C LEU A 221 14.09 -6.57 -7.67
N ASN A 222 14.31 -5.26 -7.74
CA ASN A 222 15.49 -4.59 -7.23
C ASN A 222 15.13 -3.69 -6.04
N LYS A 223 16.02 -3.65 -5.04
CA LYS A 223 15.97 -2.63 -3.98
C LYS A 223 16.70 -1.38 -4.43
N LEU A 224 16.10 -0.23 -4.16
CA LEU A 224 16.64 1.08 -4.46
C LEU A 224 17.07 1.80 -3.17
N VAL A 225 18.16 2.56 -3.25
CA VAL A 225 18.54 3.58 -2.26
C VAL A 225 18.93 4.83 -3.03
N ASP A 226 18.36 5.97 -2.68
CA ASP A 226 18.56 7.26 -3.39
C ASP A 226 18.31 7.14 -4.92
N GLY A 227 17.32 6.32 -5.29
CA GLY A 227 16.93 6.08 -6.68
C GLY A 227 17.88 5.21 -7.50
N LYS A 228 18.92 4.62 -6.88
CA LYS A 228 19.86 3.69 -7.52
C LYS A 228 19.62 2.26 -7.04
N ILE A 229 19.76 1.30 -7.94
CA ILE A 229 19.71 -0.12 -7.60
C ILE A 229 20.92 -0.46 -6.73
N VAL A 230 20.66 -1.00 -5.54
CA VAL A 230 21.71 -1.44 -4.60
C VAL A 230 21.81 -2.96 -4.49
N SER A 231 20.73 -3.68 -4.75
CA SER A 231 20.69 -5.14 -4.71
C SER A 231 19.50 -5.70 -5.49
N THR A 232 19.67 -6.85 -6.14
CA THR A 232 18.56 -7.66 -6.63
C THR A 232 18.01 -8.48 -5.48
N VAL A 233 16.71 -8.37 -5.23
CA VAL A 233 16.01 -9.08 -4.15
C VAL A 233 15.45 -10.41 -4.65
N MET A 234 14.97 -10.41 -5.89
CA MET A 234 14.45 -11.59 -6.57
C MET A 234 14.64 -11.42 -8.07
N GLU A 235 14.94 -12.51 -8.76
CA GLU A 235 14.86 -12.60 -10.21
C GLU A 235 14.28 -13.95 -10.60
N SER A 236 13.65 -14.02 -11.77
CA SER A 236 13.20 -15.30 -12.33
C SER A 236 14.42 -16.17 -12.67
N ASP A 237 14.49 -17.37 -12.10
CA ASP A 237 15.60 -18.31 -12.33
C ASP A 237 15.67 -18.84 -13.78
N LYS A 238 14.55 -18.77 -14.52
CA LYS A 238 14.43 -19.19 -15.92
C LYS A 238 13.52 -18.24 -16.68
N GLU A 239 13.72 -18.15 -17.99
CA GLU A 239 12.70 -17.61 -18.89
C GLU A 239 11.49 -18.55 -18.90
N TYR A 240 10.33 -18.01 -18.56
CA TYR A 240 9.07 -18.76 -18.61
C TYR A 240 8.57 -18.76 -20.05
N GLN A 241 8.68 -19.91 -20.74
CA GLN A 241 8.06 -20.10 -22.04
C GLN A 241 6.59 -20.48 -21.86
N ILE A 242 5.69 -19.69 -22.46
CA ILE A 242 4.24 -19.86 -22.31
C ILE A 242 3.70 -20.35 -23.63
N LEU A 243 3.20 -21.58 -23.68
CA LEU A 243 2.73 -22.24 -24.90
C LEU A 243 1.20 -22.22 -24.98
N ASN A 244 0.65 -21.83 -26.14
CA ASN A 244 -0.74 -21.98 -26.54
C ASN A 244 -1.81 -21.40 -25.60
N PHE A 245 -1.50 -20.36 -24.82
CA PHE A 245 -2.45 -19.60 -23.99
C PHE A 245 -3.45 -20.39 -23.11
N LEU A 246 -3.27 -21.71 -22.98
CA LEU A 246 -4.23 -22.63 -22.42
C LEU A 246 -3.61 -23.29 -21.20
N THR A 247 -4.04 -22.78 -20.04
CA THR A 247 -4.14 -23.49 -18.77
C THR A 247 -2.88 -23.54 -17.90
N LEU A 248 -3.00 -22.80 -16.80
CA LEU A 248 -2.44 -23.00 -15.46
C LEU A 248 -1.71 -24.32 -15.22
N GLU A 249 -0.39 -24.24 -15.15
CA GLU A 249 0.36 -25.01 -14.17
C GLU A 249 1.01 -24.01 -13.20
N PRO A 250 0.91 -24.20 -11.87
CA PRO A 250 1.68 -23.42 -10.92
C PRO A 250 3.15 -23.81 -11.08
N LYS A 251 3.84 -23.12 -11.99
CA LYS A 251 5.30 -23.03 -11.94
C LYS A 251 5.61 -21.73 -11.23
N GLU A 252 5.99 -21.85 -9.96
CA GLU A 252 6.77 -20.81 -9.27
C GLU A 252 6.17 -19.40 -9.37
N ASN A 253 4.88 -19.26 -8.99
CA ASN A 253 4.20 -17.96 -8.78
C ASN A 253 3.67 -17.22 -10.03
N LEU A 254 3.49 -17.87 -11.18
CA LEU A 254 3.02 -17.22 -12.40
C LEU A 254 1.69 -17.79 -12.92
N TYR A 255 0.72 -16.91 -13.21
CA TYR A 255 -0.62 -17.25 -13.71
C TYR A 255 -0.91 -16.46 -14.99
N PHE A 256 -1.50 -17.11 -15.99
CA PHE A 256 -1.90 -16.48 -17.26
C PHE A 256 -3.41 -16.50 -17.45
N LEU A 257 -3.97 -15.36 -17.82
CA LEU A 257 -5.36 -15.23 -18.20
C LEU A 257 -5.49 -15.47 -19.70
N LYS A 258 -6.32 -16.45 -20.05
CA LYS A 258 -6.61 -16.81 -21.44
C LYS A 258 -6.99 -15.58 -22.27
N PRO A 259 -6.64 -15.58 -23.56
CA PRO A 259 -7.15 -14.63 -24.50
C PRO A 259 -8.67 -14.74 -24.53
N ASP A 260 -9.32 -13.61 -24.33
CA ASP A 260 -10.70 -13.45 -24.75
C ASP A 260 -10.72 -13.78 -26.26
N PRO A 261 -11.45 -14.82 -26.70
CA PRO A 261 -11.46 -15.25 -28.10
C PRO A 261 -11.91 -14.17 -29.07
N TYR A 262 -12.40 -13.02 -28.57
CA TYR A 262 -12.79 -11.85 -29.35
C TYR A 262 -11.90 -10.62 -29.15
N ARG A 263 -10.90 -10.61 -28.24
CA ARG A 263 -10.18 -9.37 -27.86
C ARG A 263 -8.64 -9.39 -27.91
N GLU A 264 -8.00 -10.39 -28.51
CA GLU A 264 -6.54 -10.36 -28.83
C GLU A 264 -5.62 -10.00 -27.62
N LYS A 265 -6.07 -10.21 -26.38
CA LYS A 265 -5.42 -9.74 -25.13
C LYS A 265 -5.21 -10.87 -24.14
N SER A 266 -4.03 -10.95 -23.52
CA SER A 266 -3.71 -11.93 -22.47
C SER A 266 -3.29 -11.24 -21.19
N GLY A 267 -3.85 -11.66 -20.06
CA GLY A 267 -3.44 -11.15 -18.74
C GLY A 267 -2.28 -11.95 -18.17
N ILE A 268 -1.31 -11.26 -17.58
CA ILE A 268 -0.16 -11.84 -16.90
C ILE A 268 -0.27 -11.48 -15.42
N ILE A 269 -0.34 -12.50 -14.57
CA ILE A 269 -0.40 -12.40 -13.12
C ILE A 269 0.89 -12.97 -12.56
N LEU A 270 1.71 -12.09 -12.01
CA LEU A 270 2.93 -12.41 -11.29
C LEU A 270 2.62 -12.35 -9.79
N HIS A 271 2.51 -13.52 -9.16
CA HIS A 271 2.52 -13.57 -7.70
C HIS A 271 3.94 -13.26 -7.25
N LEU A 272 4.07 -12.21 -6.49
CA LEU A 272 5.32 -11.90 -5.81
C LEU A 272 5.04 -12.36 -4.38
N PRO A 273 5.50 -13.58 -3.99
CA PRO A 273 5.29 -14.05 -2.62
C PRO A 273 5.78 -12.97 -1.67
N ASP A 274 5.18 -12.85 -0.48
CA ASP A 274 5.48 -11.85 0.54
C ASP A 274 6.94 -12.01 1.00
N LEU A 275 7.82 -11.51 0.14
CA LEU A 275 9.25 -11.56 0.27
C LEU A 275 9.56 -10.74 1.51
N LYS A 276 10.75 -10.98 2.06
CA LYS A 276 11.32 -10.20 3.15
C LYS A 276 11.62 -8.73 2.75
N LEU A 277 10.72 -8.09 1.99
CA LEU A 277 10.76 -6.71 1.57
C LEU A 277 10.53 -5.85 2.79
N ARG A 278 11.62 -5.33 3.34
CA ARG A 278 11.56 -4.29 4.36
C ARG A 278 11.02 -3.00 3.74
N PRO A 279 10.43 -2.08 4.53
CA PRO A 279 9.98 -0.79 4.02
C PRO A 279 11.09 -0.04 3.27
N GLY A 280 10.75 0.59 2.15
CA GLY A 280 11.71 1.27 1.30
C GLY A 280 11.31 1.32 -0.18
N ASP A 281 12.22 1.79 -1.02
CA ASP A 281 12.03 1.95 -2.46
C ASP A 281 12.46 0.68 -3.24
N TYR A 282 11.66 0.28 -4.22
CA TYR A 282 11.89 -0.90 -5.06
C TYR A 282 11.56 -0.61 -6.52
N GLU A 283 12.10 -1.45 -7.41
CA GLU A 283 11.79 -1.46 -8.84
C GLU A 283 11.51 -2.88 -9.30
N LEU A 284 10.31 -3.11 -9.84
CA LEU A 284 9.97 -4.35 -10.53
C LEU A 284 10.13 -4.12 -12.03
N SER A 285 10.96 -4.94 -12.66
CA SER A 285 11.11 -5.00 -14.11
C SER A 285 10.57 -6.33 -14.63
N VAL A 286 9.79 -6.28 -15.70
CA VAL A 286 9.28 -7.45 -16.41
C VAL A 286 9.71 -7.31 -17.86
N THR A 287 10.35 -8.35 -18.39
CA THR A 287 10.85 -8.42 -19.76
C THR A 287 10.16 -9.56 -20.47
N ILE A 288 9.66 -9.30 -21.69
CA ILE A 288 9.00 -10.26 -22.57
C ILE A 288 9.79 -10.34 -23.87
N GLU A 289 10.18 -11.56 -24.25
CA GLU A 289 10.94 -11.89 -25.47
C GLU A 289 12.20 -11.03 -25.70
N ASP A 290 12.85 -10.57 -24.62
CA ASP A 290 13.98 -9.62 -24.61
C ASP A 290 13.76 -8.31 -25.39
N ARG A 291 12.51 -8.02 -25.77
CA ARG A 291 12.13 -6.91 -26.64
C ARG A 291 11.22 -5.91 -25.95
N LEU A 292 10.32 -6.41 -25.13
CA LEU A 292 9.33 -5.62 -24.42
C LEU A 292 9.70 -5.58 -22.93
N LYS A 293 10.04 -4.40 -22.42
CA LYS A 293 10.38 -4.22 -21.01
C LYS A 293 9.46 -3.19 -20.38
N ILE A 294 8.90 -3.53 -19.23
CA ILE A 294 8.21 -2.57 -18.37
C ILE A 294 8.87 -2.53 -17.00
N GLU A 295 9.00 -1.31 -16.47
CA GLU A 295 9.59 -1.05 -15.17
C GLU A 295 8.60 -0.25 -14.31
N LYS A 296 8.33 -0.72 -13.10
CA LYS A 296 7.53 -0.02 -12.11
C LYS A 296 8.36 0.21 -10.85
N ARG A 297 8.57 1.48 -10.53
CA ARG A 297 9.10 1.89 -9.22
C ARG A 297 7.95 2.02 -8.23
N PHE A 298 8.16 1.53 -7.02
CA PHE A 298 7.17 1.54 -5.96
C PHE A 298 7.83 1.53 -4.59
N GLN A 299 7.05 1.83 -3.56
CA GLN A 299 7.47 1.77 -2.17
C GLN A 299 6.76 0.63 -1.46
N VAL A 300 7.48 -0.02 -0.55
CA VAL A 300 6.88 -0.89 0.47
C VAL A 300 6.63 -0.01 1.68
N ILE A 301 5.36 0.19 2.03
CA ILE A 301 4.91 1.15 3.03
C ILE A 301 4.30 0.40 4.21
N TRP A 302 4.78 0.70 5.41
CA TRP A 302 4.12 0.33 6.65
C TRP A 302 3.17 1.46 7.06
N GLU A 303 1.96 1.45 6.51
CA GLU A 303 0.99 2.58 6.61
C GLU A 303 0.65 2.92 8.06
N ASP A 304 0.51 1.89 8.88
CA ASP A 304 0.13 1.97 10.29
C ASP A 304 1.33 1.71 11.22
N MET A 305 2.56 2.00 10.78
CA MET A 305 3.75 1.86 11.62
C MET A 305 3.53 2.56 12.98
N PRO A 306 3.73 1.85 14.11
CA PRO A 306 3.65 2.45 15.43
C PRO A 306 4.54 3.70 15.54
N LYS A 307 3.97 4.80 16.00
CA LYS A 307 4.64 6.10 16.21
C LYS A 307 5.82 5.94 17.16
N SER A 308 5.73 5.06 18.16
CA SER A 308 6.84 4.74 19.06
C SER A 308 8.09 4.24 18.35
N LEU A 309 7.97 3.57 17.20
CA LEU A 309 9.11 3.08 16.41
C LEU A 309 9.84 4.20 15.65
N LEU A 310 9.22 5.37 15.48
CA LEU A 310 9.86 6.52 14.82
C LEU A 310 10.99 7.12 15.66
N ASN A 311 10.99 6.88 16.97
CA ASN A 311 12.04 7.29 17.89
C ASN A 311 12.69 6.06 18.52
N LEU A 312 13.90 5.72 18.06
CA LEU A 312 14.61 4.54 18.54
C LEU A 312 14.88 4.57 20.06
N ASP A 313 15.18 5.73 20.65
CA ASP A 313 15.43 5.84 22.09
C ASP A 313 14.18 5.48 22.89
N TYR A 314 13.02 6.00 22.46
CA TYR A 314 11.74 5.69 23.08
C TYR A 314 11.33 4.24 22.85
N ALA A 315 11.52 3.72 21.63
CA ALA A 315 11.24 2.33 21.31
C ALA A 315 12.04 1.38 22.22
N ILE A 316 13.34 1.62 22.40
CA ILE A 316 14.19 0.83 23.30
C ILE A 316 13.75 1.00 24.76
N ASP A 317 13.43 2.21 25.21
CA ASP A 317 12.98 2.46 26.59
C ASP A 317 11.72 1.67 26.95
N MET A 318 10.82 1.45 25.99
CA MET A 318 9.63 0.62 26.24
C MET A 318 9.97 -0.86 26.46
N LEU A 319 11.07 -1.36 25.88
CA LEU A 319 11.52 -2.74 26.05
C LEU A 319 11.90 -3.09 27.50
N ASN A 320 11.99 -2.11 28.42
CA ASN A 320 12.19 -2.34 29.86
C ASN A 320 11.21 -3.37 30.48
N TYR A 321 10.07 -3.64 29.84
CA TYR A 321 9.10 -4.63 30.31
C TYR A 321 9.39 -6.07 29.88
N ILE A 322 10.19 -6.27 28.84
CA ILE A 322 10.40 -7.59 28.21
C ILE A 322 11.88 -7.93 27.94
N ALA A 323 12.78 -6.94 27.98
CA ALA A 323 14.21 -7.11 27.79
C ALA A 323 14.96 -7.11 29.12
N THR A 324 16.09 -7.81 29.14
CA THR A 324 17.04 -7.79 30.25
C THR A 324 17.88 -6.52 30.26
N GLN A 325 18.49 -6.20 31.40
CA GLN A 325 19.36 -5.03 31.54
C GLN A 325 20.57 -5.06 30.61
N ASN A 326 21.09 -6.25 30.28
CA ASN A 326 22.21 -6.40 29.34
C ASN A 326 21.77 -6.11 27.90
N GLU A 327 20.63 -6.66 27.46
CA GLU A 327 20.07 -6.38 26.13
C GLU A 327 19.80 -4.87 25.93
N LEU A 328 19.20 -4.22 26.93
CA LEU A 328 18.95 -2.78 26.90
C LEU A 328 20.24 -1.97 26.84
N LYS A 329 21.22 -2.34 27.67
CA LYS A 329 22.54 -1.68 27.66
C LYS A 329 23.18 -1.76 26.28
N ASP A 330 23.10 -2.91 25.62
CA ASP A 330 23.63 -3.08 24.27
C ASP A 330 22.92 -2.19 23.25
N MET A 331 21.58 -2.09 23.32
CA MET A 331 20.76 -1.22 22.46
C MET A 331 20.97 0.28 22.69
N PHE A 332 21.35 0.70 23.90
CA PHE A 332 21.72 2.09 24.19
C PHE A 332 23.20 2.39 23.90
N SER A 333 24.04 1.37 23.66
CA SER A 333 25.49 1.56 23.50
C SER A 333 25.94 1.84 22.06
N GLY A 334 26.81 2.84 21.90
CA GLY A 334 27.52 3.10 20.64
C GLY A 334 26.77 3.98 19.64
N ARG A 335 27.17 3.88 18.37
CA ARG A 335 26.60 4.68 17.27
C ARG A 335 25.19 4.21 16.93
N ILE A 336 24.37 5.12 16.38
CA ILE A 336 22.97 4.83 16.00
C ILE A 336 22.80 3.58 15.14
N SER A 337 23.74 3.29 14.24
CA SER A 337 23.72 2.09 13.40
C SER A 337 23.82 0.80 14.22
N LYS A 338 24.75 0.74 15.19
CA LYS A 338 24.93 -0.42 16.08
C LYS A 338 23.73 -0.61 16.99
N ARG A 339 23.16 0.49 17.48
CA ARG A 339 21.96 0.49 18.31
C ARG A 339 20.75 -0.08 17.56
N LYS A 340 20.58 0.34 16.29
CA LYS A 340 19.54 -0.17 15.40
C LYS A 340 19.73 -1.66 15.10
N GLU A 341 20.97 -2.10 14.84
CA GLU A 341 21.28 -3.51 14.63
C GLU A 341 20.95 -4.37 15.87
N ALA A 342 21.32 -3.92 17.07
CA ALA A 342 20.99 -4.61 18.32
C ALA A 342 19.46 -4.67 18.56
N PHE A 343 18.75 -3.59 18.23
CA PHE A 343 17.29 -3.53 18.30
C PHE A 343 16.62 -4.49 17.32
N GLU A 344 17.05 -4.48 16.05
CA GLU A 344 16.53 -5.40 15.02
C GLU A 344 16.78 -6.85 15.42
N LYS A 345 18.01 -7.17 15.88
CA LYS A 345 18.37 -8.53 16.31
C LYS A 345 17.50 -9.04 17.46
N PHE A 346 17.22 -8.20 18.46
CA PHE A 346 16.36 -8.58 19.59
C PHE A 346 14.96 -9.01 19.15
N TRP A 347 14.41 -8.32 18.15
CA TRP A 347 13.10 -8.65 17.61
C TRP A 347 13.16 -9.85 16.68
N GLU A 348 14.18 -9.97 15.82
CA GLU A 348 14.41 -11.14 14.97
C GLU A 348 14.46 -12.45 15.79
N GLU A 349 15.09 -12.43 16.97
CA GLU A 349 15.14 -13.58 17.89
C GLU A 349 13.76 -13.96 18.49
N LYS A 350 12.79 -13.05 18.45
CA LYS A 350 11.43 -13.23 19.01
C LYS A 350 10.35 -13.26 17.92
N ASP A 351 10.76 -13.33 16.65
CA ASP A 351 9.86 -13.34 15.52
C ASP A 351 9.09 -14.67 15.47
N PRO A 352 7.75 -14.66 15.60
CA PRO A 352 6.96 -15.88 15.45
C PRO A 352 6.90 -16.37 13.99
N THR A 353 7.15 -15.50 13.00
CA THR A 353 7.08 -15.83 11.56
C THR A 353 8.35 -15.39 10.80
N PRO A 354 9.54 -15.96 11.11
CA PRO A 354 10.82 -15.52 10.56
C PRO A 354 10.99 -15.69 9.03
N GLU A 355 10.00 -16.31 8.37
CA GLU A 355 9.93 -16.41 6.92
C GLU A 355 9.43 -15.12 6.25
N THR A 356 8.75 -14.24 6.99
CA THR A 356 8.34 -12.91 6.51
C THR A 356 9.33 -11.85 6.99
N ALA A 357 9.26 -10.63 6.45
CA ALA A 357 9.97 -9.50 7.05
C ALA A 357 9.17 -8.81 8.16
N TYR A 358 7.89 -9.11 8.29
CA TYR A 358 6.99 -8.46 9.23
C TYR A 358 6.94 -9.25 10.54
N ASN A 359 7.57 -8.71 11.57
CA ASN A 359 7.53 -9.32 12.89
C ASN A 359 6.22 -8.93 13.60
N GLU A 360 5.24 -9.84 13.62
CA GLU A 360 3.92 -9.59 14.19
C GLU A 360 4.00 -9.26 15.69
N LEU A 361 4.91 -9.90 16.41
CA LEU A 361 5.07 -9.68 17.85
C LEU A 361 5.60 -8.28 18.15
N MET A 362 6.60 -7.82 17.40
CA MET A 362 7.13 -6.46 17.51
C MET A 362 6.04 -5.44 17.20
N ALA A 363 5.30 -5.64 16.10
CA ALA A 363 4.25 -4.73 15.68
C ALA A 363 3.16 -4.63 16.76
N GLU A 364 2.61 -5.76 17.22
CA GLU A 364 1.60 -5.82 18.30
C GLU A 364 2.11 -5.18 19.59
N TYR A 365 3.35 -5.44 19.98
CA TYR A 365 3.96 -4.83 21.15
C TYR A 365 3.93 -3.29 21.06
N TYR A 366 4.36 -2.73 19.94
CA TYR A 366 4.39 -1.28 19.77
C TYR A 366 3.03 -0.65 19.49
N TYR A 367 2.08 -1.37 18.88
CA TYR A 367 0.67 -0.94 18.85
C TYR A 367 0.12 -0.75 20.27
N ARG A 368 0.47 -1.66 21.20
CA ARG A 368 0.07 -1.52 22.60
C ARG A 368 0.79 -0.40 23.31
N VAL A 369 2.07 -0.16 23.00
CA VAL A 369 2.83 1.00 23.52
C VAL A 369 2.14 2.29 23.12
N ASP A 370 1.82 2.47 21.85
CA ASP A 370 1.17 3.69 21.35
C ASP A 370 -0.22 3.86 21.96
N PHE A 371 -1.02 2.78 21.97
CA PHE A 371 -2.33 2.80 22.61
C PHE A 371 -2.24 3.20 24.08
N ALA A 372 -1.32 2.58 24.83
CA ALA A 372 -1.13 2.87 26.25
C ALA A 372 -0.66 4.31 26.48
N THR A 373 0.23 4.82 25.62
CA THR A 373 0.73 6.19 25.66
C THR A 373 -0.40 7.21 25.55
N GLU A 374 -1.32 7.00 24.60
CA GLU A 374 -2.44 7.91 24.36
C GLU A 374 -3.57 7.72 25.38
N LYS A 375 -3.88 6.49 25.79
CA LYS A 375 -5.07 6.19 26.61
C LYS A 375 -4.86 6.33 28.11
N PHE A 376 -3.64 6.15 28.61
CA PHE A 376 -3.35 6.20 30.05
C PHE A 376 -2.52 7.42 30.45
N LEU A 377 -2.57 8.49 29.64
CA LEU A 377 -1.92 9.76 29.95
C LEU A 377 -2.43 10.32 31.28
N THR A 378 -1.51 10.77 32.13
CA THR A 378 -1.83 11.38 33.43
C THR A 378 -1.88 12.90 33.30
N ILE A 379 -2.50 13.57 34.28
CA ILE A 379 -2.56 15.05 34.31
C ILE A 379 -1.16 15.69 34.34
N ASP A 380 -0.17 14.99 34.91
CA ASP A 380 1.22 15.46 34.98
C ASP A 380 2.00 15.19 33.68
N ASN A 381 1.33 14.85 32.57
CA ASN A 381 1.89 14.52 31.25
C ASN A 381 2.91 13.35 31.27
N GLN A 382 2.79 12.43 32.22
CA GLN A 382 3.56 11.19 32.17
C GLN A 382 3.05 10.33 31.00
N PRO A 383 3.93 9.82 30.10
CA PRO A 383 3.51 8.94 29.02
C PRO A 383 2.73 7.74 29.58
N GLY A 384 1.52 7.51 29.07
CA GLY A 384 0.62 6.49 29.61
C GLY A 384 1.20 5.07 29.58
N ALA A 385 2.04 4.76 28.59
CA ALA A 385 2.79 3.50 28.51
C ALA A 385 3.68 3.22 29.73
N LYS A 386 4.14 4.27 30.44
CA LYS A 386 4.97 4.16 31.64
C LYS A 386 4.18 4.01 32.95
N THR A 387 2.85 4.07 32.89
CA THR A 387 1.98 3.86 34.06
C THR A 387 1.78 2.37 34.32
N ASP A 388 1.27 2.00 35.49
CA ASP A 388 0.99 0.60 35.79
C ASP A 388 -0.07 0.02 34.85
N ARG A 389 -1.13 0.79 34.55
CA ARG A 389 -2.12 0.41 33.52
C ARG A 389 -1.47 0.22 32.16
N GLY A 390 -0.59 1.14 31.75
CA GLY A 390 0.15 1.03 30.50
C GLY A 390 1.01 -0.23 30.43
N LYS A 391 1.77 -0.52 31.48
CA LYS A 391 2.58 -1.73 31.60
C LYS A 391 1.74 -3.00 31.46
N ILE A 392 0.63 -3.11 32.21
CA ILE A 392 -0.26 -4.29 32.14
C ILE A 392 -0.87 -4.43 30.75
N TYR A 393 -1.30 -3.33 30.14
CA TYR A 393 -1.86 -3.33 28.77
C TYR A 393 -0.81 -3.75 27.73
N ILE A 394 0.44 -3.28 27.83
CA ILE A 394 1.52 -3.66 26.91
C ILE A 394 1.80 -5.16 27.02
N LEU A 395 1.93 -5.68 28.25
CA LEU A 395 2.26 -7.09 28.49
C LEU A 395 1.14 -8.04 28.08
N TYR A 396 -0.13 -7.69 28.36
CA TYR A 396 -1.24 -8.63 28.25
C TYR A 396 -2.30 -8.24 27.22
N GLY A 397 -2.18 -7.07 26.61
CA GLY A 397 -3.14 -6.55 25.64
C GLY A 397 -4.41 -6.01 26.31
N LYS A 398 -5.46 -5.85 25.51
CA LYS A 398 -6.78 -5.39 25.98
C LYS A 398 -7.42 -6.46 26.90
N PRO A 399 -7.90 -6.08 28.10
CA PRO A 399 -8.62 -7.02 28.96
C PRO A 399 -9.98 -7.41 28.35
N GLU A 400 -10.45 -8.62 28.66
CA GLU A 400 -11.78 -9.09 28.24
C GLU A 400 -12.90 -8.29 28.91
N ASN A 401 -12.71 -7.89 30.17
CA ASN A 401 -13.65 -7.01 30.86
C ASN A 401 -12.92 -5.95 31.70
N THR A 402 -13.54 -4.77 31.79
CA THR A 402 -13.09 -3.66 32.61
C THR A 402 -14.24 -3.15 33.45
N GLU A 403 -14.05 -3.11 34.76
CA GLU A 403 -15.03 -2.55 35.69
C GLU A 403 -14.47 -1.28 36.33
N ARG A 404 -15.33 -0.27 36.51
CA ARG A 404 -14.97 0.96 37.22
C ARG A 404 -15.77 1.07 38.49
N VAL A 405 -15.08 1.30 39.59
CA VAL A 405 -15.68 1.45 40.92
C VAL A 405 -15.45 2.88 41.39
N LEU A 406 -16.54 3.60 41.62
CA LEU A 406 -16.56 4.99 42.08
C LEU A 406 -17.37 5.07 43.37
N ASN A 407 -16.69 4.94 44.51
CA ASN A 407 -17.32 5.05 45.82
C ASN A 407 -17.06 6.43 46.43
N PRO A 408 -18.09 7.12 46.96
CA PRO A 408 -17.90 8.38 47.67
C PRO A 408 -16.88 8.22 48.81
N GLY A 409 -15.84 9.06 48.82
CA GLY A 409 -14.79 9.04 49.84
C GLY A 409 -13.62 8.08 49.59
N SER A 410 -13.73 7.16 48.63
CA SER A 410 -12.63 6.26 48.23
C SER A 410 -11.93 6.76 46.95
N PRO A 411 -10.68 6.32 46.69
CA PRO A 411 -10.06 6.47 45.38
C PRO A 411 -10.91 5.82 44.28
N ALA A 412 -10.89 6.39 43.08
CA ALA A 412 -11.48 5.73 41.92
C ALA A 412 -10.67 4.46 41.60
N ALA A 413 -11.35 3.34 41.39
CA ALA A 413 -10.70 2.08 41.05
C ALA A 413 -11.12 1.57 39.67
N GLU A 414 -10.20 0.86 39.03
CA GLU A 414 -10.41 0.19 37.76
C GLU A 414 -9.93 -1.26 37.88
N ILE A 415 -10.78 -2.20 37.48
CA ILE A 415 -10.53 -3.63 37.60
C ILE A 415 -10.47 -4.21 36.19
N TRP A 416 -9.34 -4.81 35.84
CA TRP A 416 -9.15 -5.46 34.55
C TRP A 416 -9.14 -6.97 34.73
N ILE A 417 -10.00 -7.65 33.99
CA ILE A 417 -10.23 -9.09 34.07
C ILE A 417 -9.65 -9.73 32.81
N TYR A 418 -8.62 -10.56 33.01
CA TYR A 418 -8.01 -11.39 31.98
C TYR A 418 -8.45 -12.84 32.16
N ALA A 419 -9.66 -13.15 31.69
CA ALA A 419 -10.31 -14.43 31.95
C ALA A 419 -9.51 -15.62 31.41
N LYS A 420 -8.92 -15.48 30.20
CA LYS A 420 -8.08 -16.53 29.60
C LYS A 420 -6.84 -16.84 30.43
N MET A 421 -6.31 -15.84 31.14
CA MET A 421 -5.15 -15.98 32.02
C MET A 421 -5.54 -16.35 33.45
N LYS A 422 -6.83 -16.35 33.79
CA LYS A 422 -7.36 -16.45 35.15
C LYS A 422 -6.74 -15.41 36.11
N LYS A 423 -6.58 -14.19 35.62
CA LYS A 423 -5.98 -13.08 36.38
C LYS A 423 -6.90 -11.87 36.43
N LYS A 424 -6.88 -11.17 37.55
CA LYS A 424 -7.53 -9.88 37.75
C LYS A 424 -6.51 -8.87 38.29
N PHE A 425 -6.50 -7.68 37.72
CA PHE A 425 -5.64 -6.57 38.13
C PHE A 425 -6.51 -5.44 38.66
N VAL A 426 -6.22 -4.99 39.88
CA VAL A 426 -6.95 -3.90 40.54
C VAL A 426 -6.07 -2.66 40.61
N PHE A 427 -6.54 -1.55 40.04
CA PHE A 427 -5.83 -0.29 40.05
C PHE A 427 -6.62 0.80 40.79
N GLU A 428 -5.91 1.73 41.45
CA GLU A 428 -6.52 2.86 42.16
C GLU A 428 -5.84 4.20 41.82
N ASP A 429 -6.63 5.24 41.56
CA ASP A 429 -6.15 6.62 41.38
C ASP A 429 -6.18 7.38 42.71
N GLN A 430 -5.21 7.09 43.56
CA GLN A 430 -5.09 7.67 44.91
C GLN A 430 -4.92 9.19 44.89
N LYS A 431 -4.24 9.72 43.86
CA LYS A 431 -3.92 11.14 43.73
C LYS A 431 -4.97 11.93 42.94
N ARG A 432 -5.98 11.26 42.37
CA ARG A 432 -7.01 11.86 41.50
C ARG A 432 -6.41 12.59 40.30
N LYS A 433 -5.34 12.01 39.74
CA LYS A 433 -4.60 12.58 38.59
C LYS A 433 -4.68 11.71 37.34
N GLY A 434 -5.50 10.65 37.36
CA GLY A 434 -5.54 9.61 36.33
C GLY A 434 -4.35 8.65 36.39
N ASP A 435 -3.50 8.73 37.42
CA ASP A 435 -2.36 7.82 37.63
C ASP A 435 -2.81 6.63 38.49
N PHE A 436 -3.59 5.75 37.87
CA PHE A 436 -4.07 4.52 38.51
C PHE A 436 -2.91 3.57 38.77
N LYS A 437 -2.57 3.38 40.05
CA LYS A 437 -1.52 2.46 40.51
C LYS A 437 -2.06 1.06 40.71
N LEU A 438 -1.27 0.06 40.33
CA LEU A 438 -1.62 -1.34 40.55
C LEU A 438 -1.53 -1.65 42.05
N ILE A 439 -2.65 -2.05 42.64
CA ILE A 439 -2.76 -2.35 44.07
C ILE A 439 -2.70 -3.86 44.31
N THR A 440 -3.36 -4.65 43.47
CA THR A 440 -3.43 -6.11 43.67
C THR A 440 -3.53 -6.86 42.35
N ILE A 441 -2.91 -8.04 42.32
CA ILE A 441 -3.09 -9.06 41.28
C ILE A 441 -3.76 -10.26 41.95
N GLU A 442 -4.93 -10.64 41.47
CA GLU A 442 -5.74 -11.73 42.01
C GLU A 442 -5.84 -12.86 40.98
N ASP A 443 -5.92 -14.11 41.46
CA ASP A 443 -6.29 -15.26 40.66
C ASP A 443 -7.83 -15.39 40.60
N LEU A 444 -8.36 -15.77 39.43
CA LEU A 444 -9.81 -15.95 39.18
C LEU A 444 -10.27 -17.39 39.35
#